data_AF-A0A9D6V265-F1
#
_entry.id   AF-A0A9D6V265-F1
#
_cell.length_a   1.000
_cell.length_b   1.000
_cell.length_c   1.000
_cell.angle_alpha   90.00
_cell.angle_beta   90.00
_cell.angle_gamma   90.00
#
_symmetry.space_group_name_H-M   'P 1'
#
loop_
_entity.id
_entity.type
_entity.pdbx_description
1 polymer ?
#
loop_
_entity_poly.entity_id
_entity_poly.type
_entity_poly.pdbx_seq_one_letter_code
_entity_poly.pdbx_strand_id
1 'polypeptide(L)'
;LADSVLREFTVMIDRRTSVETIADQYIQLGLQCCLDGVSSSELVRALVLLKRHIWIFFQESNFAGQPFDVRSIVALNNRTALFFDRATYYFLKGTEQAECTGETELEGLYKLVLNKLRKDLGLRKDIEDC
;
A
#
# COMPACT_ATOMS: atom_id res chain seq x y z
N LEU A 1 -0.64 -8.72 -6.75
CA LEU A 1 0.24 -7.72 -6.10
C LEU A 1 1.60 -7.62 -6.79
N ALA A 2 2.42 -8.68 -6.78
CA ALA A 2 3.75 -8.69 -7.39
C ALA A 2 3.77 -8.25 -8.86
N ASP A 3 2.86 -8.78 -9.70
CA ASP A 3 2.77 -8.41 -11.12
C ASP A 3 2.39 -6.94 -11.34
N SER A 4 1.58 -6.35 -10.47
CA SER A 4 1.20 -4.93 -10.55
C SER A 4 2.39 -4.04 -10.21
N VAL A 5 3.11 -4.38 -9.13
CA VAL A 5 4.29 -3.63 -8.71
C VAL A 5 5.41 -3.73 -9.75
N LEU A 6 5.62 -4.90 -10.36
CA LEU A 6 6.58 -5.08 -11.45
C LEU A 6 6.21 -4.30 -12.71
N ARG A 7 4.92 -4.25 -13.07
CA ARG A 7 4.44 -3.45 -14.19
C ARG A 7 4.66 -1.96 -13.96
N GLU A 8 4.31 -1.45 -12.77
CA GLU A 8 4.51 -0.04 -12.40
C GLU A 8 5.99 0.34 -12.33
N PHE A 9 6.82 -0.54 -11.76
CA PHE A 9 8.26 -0.38 -11.73
C PHE A 9 8.85 -0.22 -13.14
N THR A 10 8.38 -1.05 -14.08
CA THR A 10 8.83 -1.02 -15.48
C THR A 10 8.42 0.30 -16.16
N VAL A 11 7.21 0.79 -15.92
CA VAL A 11 6.73 2.10 -16.43
C VAL A 11 7.49 3.28 -15.79
N MET A 12 7.89 3.15 -14.53
CA MET A 12 8.64 4.19 -13.81
C MET A 12 10.09 4.31 -14.30
N ILE A 13 10.75 3.19 -14.58
CA ILE A 13 12.08 3.20 -15.23
C ILE A 13 12.03 3.95 -16.56
N ASP A 14 10.91 3.85 -17.28
CA ASP A 14 10.65 4.50 -18.58
C ASP A 14 10.16 5.97 -18.46
N ARG A 15 10.32 6.60 -17.28
CA ARG A 15 10.04 8.01 -16.97
C ARG A 15 8.58 8.48 -16.99
N ARG A 16 7.58 7.58 -16.90
CA ARG A 16 6.16 7.96 -17.08
C ARG A 16 5.31 8.01 -15.81
N THR A 17 5.79 7.57 -14.66
CA THR A 17 4.98 7.57 -13.43
C THR A 17 5.22 8.82 -12.61
N SER A 18 4.18 9.64 -12.41
CA SER A 18 4.26 10.84 -11.58
C SER A 18 4.25 10.48 -10.09
N VAL A 19 4.75 11.38 -9.24
CA VAL A 19 4.78 11.15 -7.77
C VAL A 19 3.37 10.95 -7.24
N GLU A 20 2.42 11.67 -7.82
CA GLU A 20 1.01 11.66 -7.49
C GLU A 20 0.39 10.28 -7.79
N THR A 21 0.73 9.66 -8.92
CA THR A 21 0.25 8.31 -9.23
C THR A 21 0.75 7.29 -8.20
N ILE A 22 2.03 7.35 -7.81
CA ILE A 22 2.58 6.46 -6.78
C ILE A 22 1.89 6.72 -5.44
N ALA A 23 1.66 8.00 -5.10
CA ALA A 23 1.00 8.37 -3.86
C ALA A 23 -0.41 7.77 -3.76
N ASP A 24 -1.25 8.02 -4.77
CA ASP A 24 -2.63 7.55 -4.78
C ASP A 24 -2.70 6.02 -4.69
N GLN A 25 -1.89 5.32 -5.49
CA GLN A 25 -1.88 3.86 -5.52
C GLN A 25 -1.46 3.24 -4.19
N TYR A 26 -0.36 3.72 -3.60
CA TYR A 26 0.17 3.11 -2.38
C TYR A 26 -0.60 3.54 -1.13
N ILE A 27 -1.19 4.74 -1.10
CA ILE A 27 -2.15 5.11 -0.04
C ILE A 27 -3.36 4.16 -0.07
N GLN A 28 -3.98 3.95 -1.24
CA GLN A 28 -5.12 3.03 -1.37
C GLN A 28 -4.75 1.60 -0.99
N LEU A 29 -3.56 1.14 -1.36
CA LEU A 29 -3.06 -0.17 -0.96
C LEU A 29 -2.92 -0.27 0.58
N GLY A 30 -2.37 0.76 1.23
CA GLY A 30 -2.24 0.80 2.69
C GLY A 30 -3.59 0.75 3.40
N LEU A 31 -4.57 1.53 2.91
CA LEU A 31 -5.94 1.52 3.42
C LEU A 31 -6.56 0.12 3.30
N GLN A 32 -6.49 -0.49 2.11
CA GLN A 32 -7.07 -1.80 1.85
C GLN A 32 -6.43 -2.89 2.71
N CYS A 33 -5.10 -2.89 2.83
CA CYS A 33 -4.39 -3.88 3.64
C CYS A 33 -4.72 -3.78 5.12
N CYS A 34 -4.96 -2.58 5.64
CA CYS A 34 -5.44 -2.40 7.01
C CYS A 34 -6.86 -2.96 7.19
N LEU A 35 -7.77 -2.72 6.24
CA LEU A 35 -9.13 -3.29 6.25
C LEU A 35 -9.12 -4.82 6.18
N ASP A 36 -8.17 -5.39 5.43
CA ASP A 36 -8.00 -6.83 5.27
C ASP A 36 -7.23 -7.48 6.44
N GLY A 37 -6.81 -6.69 7.45
CA GLY A 37 -6.07 -7.18 8.63
C GLY A 37 -4.63 -7.61 8.34
N VAL A 38 -4.04 -7.14 7.25
CA VAL A 38 -2.66 -7.45 6.85
C VAL A 38 -1.68 -6.59 7.64
N SER A 39 -0.60 -7.19 8.16
CA SER A 39 0.42 -6.44 8.89
C SER A 39 1.20 -5.49 7.98
N SER A 40 1.20 -4.20 8.32
CA SER A 40 2.01 -3.18 7.64
C SER A 40 3.49 -3.57 7.59
N SER A 41 4.01 -4.17 8.66
CA SER A 41 5.41 -4.61 8.74
C SER A 41 5.76 -5.71 7.72
N GLU A 42 4.83 -6.62 7.43
CA GLU A 42 5.03 -7.70 6.46
C GLU A 42 5.03 -7.17 5.04
N LEU A 43 4.18 -6.19 4.71
CA LEU A 43 4.20 -5.56 3.39
C LEU A 43 5.41 -4.67 3.16
N VAL A 44 5.87 -3.93 4.18
CA VAL A 44 7.15 -3.21 4.10
C VAL A 44 8.29 -4.20 3.85
N ARG A 45 8.31 -5.33 4.57
CA ARG A 45 9.30 -6.39 4.34
C ARG A 45 9.23 -6.95 2.92
N ALA A 46 8.03 -7.17 2.38
CA ALA A 46 7.83 -7.63 1.02
C ALA A 46 8.38 -6.62 -0.01
N LEU A 47 8.14 -5.32 0.17
CA LEU A 47 8.68 -4.27 -0.69
C LEU A 47 10.22 -4.21 -0.65
N VAL A 48 10.82 -4.36 0.53
CA VAL A 48 12.29 -4.44 0.69
C VAL A 48 12.88 -5.65 -0.04
N LEU A 49 12.24 -6.82 0.12
CA LEU A 49 12.68 -8.04 -0.57
C LEU A 49 12.53 -7.90 -2.09
N LEU A 50 11.44 -7.31 -2.57
CA LEU A 50 11.22 -7.09 -3.99
C LEU A 50 12.28 -6.15 -4.59
N LYS A 51 12.59 -5.04 -3.91
CA LYS A 51 13.69 -4.12 -4.28
C LYS A 51 15.02 -4.88 -4.42
N ARG A 52 15.30 -5.78 -3.46
CA ARG A 52 16.52 -6.61 -3.47
C ARG A 52 16.53 -7.60 -4.63
N HIS A 53 15.43 -8.30 -4.90
CA HIS A 53 15.34 -9.26 -5.99
C HIS A 53 15.46 -8.60 -7.36
N ILE A 54 14.85 -7.43 -7.55
CA ILE A 54 15.01 -6.63 -8.76
C ILE A 54 16.48 -6.25 -8.97
N TRP A 55 17.17 -5.83 -7.90
CA TRP A 55 18.59 -5.50 -7.98
C TRP A 55 19.45 -6.71 -8.34
N ILE A 56 19.23 -7.86 -7.69
CA ILE A 56 19.93 -9.12 -8.02
C ILE A 56 19.68 -9.49 -9.48
N PHE A 57 18.43 -9.42 -9.94
CA PHE A 57 18.07 -9.68 -11.33
C PHE A 57 18.83 -8.76 -12.29
N PHE A 58 18.92 -7.46 -12.03
CA PHE A 58 19.71 -6.55 -12.86
C PHE A 58 21.20 -6.88 -12.84
N GLN A 59 21.75 -7.31 -11.69
CA GLN A 59 23.13 -7.75 -11.63
C GLN A 59 23.33 -8.97 -12.53
N GLU A 60 22.54 -10.03 -12.34
CA GLU A 60 22.62 -11.29 -13.09
C GLU A 60 22.38 -11.11 -14.60
N SER A 61 21.39 -10.27 -14.98
CA SER A 61 21.03 -9.98 -16.38
C SER A 61 22.11 -9.20 -17.13
N ASN A 62 22.85 -8.34 -16.43
CA ASN A 62 23.91 -7.51 -17.02
C ASN A 62 25.25 -8.25 -17.19
N PHE A 63 25.39 -9.49 -16.70
CA PHE A 63 26.62 -10.27 -16.88
C PHE A 63 26.72 -11.02 -18.23
N ALA A 64 25.73 -10.89 -19.11
CA ALA A 64 25.74 -11.53 -20.45
C ALA A 64 26.41 -10.65 -21.54
N GLY A 65 27.54 -10.01 -21.24
CA GLY A 65 28.53 -9.64 -22.26
C GLY A 65 28.49 -8.23 -22.87
N GLN A 66 27.77 -7.26 -22.31
CA GLN A 66 27.84 -5.84 -22.73
C GLN A 66 28.26 -4.94 -21.56
N PRO A 67 29.29 -4.09 -21.70
CA PRO A 67 29.68 -3.17 -20.64
C PRO A 67 28.62 -2.06 -20.51
N PHE A 68 27.79 -2.14 -19.48
CA PHE A 68 26.96 -1.01 -19.09
C PHE A 68 27.85 0.14 -18.58
N ASP A 69 27.55 1.38 -18.99
CA ASP A 69 28.17 2.56 -18.39
C ASP A 69 27.81 2.61 -16.89
N VAL A 70 28.82 2.77 -16.02
CA VAL A 70 28.68 2.89 -14.57
C VAL A 70 27.65 3.96 -14.22
N ARG A 71 27.59 5.07 -14.97
CA ARG A 71 26.61 6.13 -14.74
C ARG A 71 25.18 5.66 -14.94
N SER A 72 24.92 4.81 -15.94
CA SER A 72 23.60 4.24 -16.22
C SER A 72 23.17 3.29 -15.11
N ILE A 73 24.09 2.46 -14.59
CA ILE A 73 23.82 1.57 -13.45
C ILE A 73 23.46 2.37 -12.20
N VAL A 74 24.25 3.41 -11.89
CA VAL A 74 23.98 4.29 -10.74
C VAL A 74 22.65 5.00 -10.90
N ALA A 75 22.33 5.51 -12.10
CA ALA A 75 21.06 6.16 -12.37
C ALA A 75 19.87 5.19 -12.20
N LEU A 76 19.99 3.95 -12.67
CA LEU A 76 18.98 2.91 -12.50
C LEU A 76 18.78 2.55 -11.02
N ASN A 77 19.87 2.38 -10.27
CA ASN A 77 19.83 2.10 -8.84
C ASN A 77 19.13 3.23 -8.07
N ASN A 78 19.47 4.48 -8.35
CA ASN A 78 18.87 5.65 -7.71
C ASN A 78 17.36 5.77 -8.01
N ARG A 79 16.95 5.50 -9.25
CA ARG A 79 15.52 5.48 -9.61
C ARG A 79 14.75 4.36 -8.91
N THR A 80 15.35 3.17 -8.88
CA THR A 80 14.79 2.02 -8.17
C THR A 80 14.63 2.33 -6.69
N ALA A 81 15.66 2.89 -6.05
CA ALA A 81 15.59 3.29 -4.66
C ALA A 81 14.47 4.31 -4.41
N LEU A 82 14.45 5.39 -5.19
CA LEU A 82 13.45 6.46 -5.04
C LEU A 82 12.01 5.97 -5.18
N PHE A 83 11.75 5.03 -6.11
CA PHE A 83 10.42 4.43 -6.25
C PHE A 83 10.01 3.64 -5.02
N PHE A 84 10.85 2.72 -4.56
CA PHE A 84 10.53 1.89 -3.41
C PHE A 84 10.40 2.70 -2.11
N ASP A 85 11.20 3.76 -1.96
CA ASP A 85 11.14 4.64 -0.80
C ASP A 85 9.81 5.42 -0.79
N ARG A 86 9.35 5.92 -1.94
CA ARG A 86 8.04 6.57 -2.10
C ARG A 86 6.89 5.60 -1.88
N ALA A 87 6.94 4.43 -2.50
CA ALA A 87 5.95 3.38 -2.34
C ALA A 87 5.76 3.00 -0.87
N THR A 88 6.87 2.81 -0.14
CA THR A 88 6.86 2.49 1.29
C THR A 88 6.27 3.62 2.12
N TYR A 89 6.67 4.86 1.86
CA TYR A 89 6.15 6.03 2.58
C TYR A 89 4.63 6.20 2.40
N TYR A 90 4.15 6.16 1.16
CA TYR A 90 2.74 6.35 0.87
C TYR A 90 1.87 5.16 1.30
N PHE A 91 2.43 3.94 1.29
CA PHE A 91 1.80 2.78 1.89
C PHE A 91 1.56 2.96 3.38
N LEU A 92 2.60 3.35 4.13
CA LEU A 92 2.47 3.60 5.57
C LEU A 92 1.51 4.75 5.87
N LYS A 93 1.48 5.79 5.03
CA LYS A 93 0.48 6.85 5.13
C LYS A 93 -0.96 6.32 5.00
N GLY A 94 -1.20 5.41 4.06
CA GLY A 94 -2.50 4.75 3.92
C GLY A 94 -2.88 3.91 5.13
N THR A 95 -1.93 3.16 5.70
CA THR A 95 -2.20 2.35 6.91
C THR A 95 -2.52 3.22 8.13
N GLU A 96 -1.76 4.30 8.34
CA GLU A 96 -2.02 5.29 9.41
C GLU A 96 -3.41 5.94 9.26
N GLN A 97 -3.82 6.24 8.02
CA GLN A 97 -5.15 6.80 7.75
C GLN A 97 -6.27 5.81 8.10
N ALA A 98 -6.11 4.53 7.77
CA ALA A 98 -7.10 3.51 8.12
C ALA A 98 -7.21 3.34 9.64
N GLU A 99 -6.10 3.38 10.39
CA GLU A 99 -6.11 3.36 11.85
C GLU A 99 -6.84 4.59 12.45
N CYS A 100 -6.69 5.77 11.84
CA CYS A 100 -7.44 6.98 12.21
C CYS A 100 -8.92 6.94 11.79
N THR A 101 -9.30 6.12 10.81
CA THR A 101 -10.67 6.01 10.27
C THR A 101 -11.42 4.78 10.80
N GLY A 102 -10.72 3.85 11.45
CA GLY A 102 -11.34 2.77 12.21
C GLY A 102 -12.26 3.37 13.26
N GLU A 103 -13.43 2.75 13.48
CA GLU A 103 -14.32 3.13 14.59
C GLU A 103 -13.47 3.28 15.84
N THR A 104 -13.43 4.50 16.38
CA THR A 104 -12.79 4.71 17.67
C THR A 104 -13.43 3.76 18.69
N GLU A 105 -12.69 3.27 19.69
CA GLU A 105 -13.28 2.45 20.76
C GLU A 105 -14.54 3.12 21.33
N LEU A 106 -14.55 4.45 21.36
CA LEU A 106 -15.70 5.27 21.77
C LEU A 106 -16.90 5.13 20.83
N GLU A 107 -16.71 5.14 19.51
CA GLU A 107 -17.78 4.92 18.51
C GLU A 107 -18.31 3.49 18.55
N GLY A 108 -17.42 2.50 18.73
CA GLY A 108 -17.81 1.10 18.92
C GLY A 108 -18.65 0.93 20.19
N LEU A 109 -18.22 1.52 21.31
CA LEU A 109 -18.98 1.54 22.57
C LEU A 109 -20.32 2.27 22.42
N TYR A 110 -20.34 3.41 21.73
CA TYR A 110 -21.56 4.18 21.48
C TYR A 110 -22.59 3.38 20.67
N LYS A 111 -22.17 2.70 19.59
CA LYS A 111 -23.04 1.80 18.82
C LYS A 111 -23.55 0.63 19.66
N LEU A 112 -22.71 0.06 20.51
CA LEU A 112 -23.09 -1.05 21.39
C LEU A 112 -24.13 -0.62 22.43
N VAL A 113 -23.94 0.57 23.02
CA VAL A 113 -24.92 1.21 23.92
C VAL A 113 -26.23 1.49 23.17
N LEU A 114 -26.19 2.07 21.98
CA LEU A 114 -27.39 2.35 21.18
C LEU A 114 -28.16 1.07 20.81
N ASN A 115 -27.46 -0.01 20.46
CA ASN A 115 -28.08 -1.28 20.15
C ASN A 115 -28.73 -1.91 21.38
N LYS A 116 -28.06 -1.81 22.54
CA LYS A 116 -28.62 -2.26 23.82
C LYS A 116 -29.85 -1.46 24.21
N LEU A 117 -29.80 -0.13 24.11
CA LEU A 117 -30.94 0.75 24.34
C LEU A 117 -32.10 0.44 23.37
N ARG A 118 -31.82 0.22 22.09
CA ARG A 118 -32.85 -0.16 21.10
C ARG A 118 -33.54 -1.49 21.46
N LYS A 119 -32.76 -2.46 21.96
CA LYS A 119 -33.26 -3.76 22.40
C LYS A 119 -34.08 -3.66 23.69
N ASP A 120 -33.59 -2.91 24.67
CA ASP A 120 -34.20 -2.77 26.00
C ASP A 120 -35.43 -1.84 25.98
N LEU A 121 -35.46 -0.85 25.08
CA LEU A 121 -36.59 0.06 24.87
C LEU A 121 -37.64 -0.49 23.89
N GLY A 122 -37.45 -1.68 23.33
CA GLY A 122 -38.46 -2.35 22.49
C GLY A 122 -38.87 -1.57 21.24
N LEU A 123 -37.99 -0.73 20.68
CA LEU A 123 -38.26 0.02 19.45
C LEU A 123 -38.20 -0.92 18.23
N ARG A 124 -39.25 -1.74 18.11
CA ARG A 124 -39.65 -2.41 16.88
C ARG A 124 -40.11 -1.32 15.93
N LYS A 125 -39.41 -1.11 14.81
CA LYS A 125 -40.02 -0.40 13.67
C LYS A 125 -40.97 -1.40 13.03
N ASP A 126 -42.18 -1.44 13.54
CA ASP A 126 -43.35 -1.85 12.78
C ASP A 126 -43.67 -0.68 11.84
N ILE A 127 -43.11 -0.67 10.62
CA ILE A 127 -43.74 -0.05 9.45
C ILE A 127 -43.35 -0.91 8.24
N GLU A 128 -44.11 -1.97 8.02
CA GLU A 128 -44.52 -2.41 6.69
C GLU A 128 -45.48 -1.36 6.10
N ASP A 129 -45.46 -1.27 4.76
CA ASP A 129 -46.47 -0.71 3.85
C ASP A 129 -46.83 0.79 3.90
N CYS A 130 -46.21 1.53 2.96
CA CYS A 130 -46.88 2.46 2.04
C CYS A 130 -46.07 2.52 0.72
#